data_AF-A0A7Y5FHK3-F1
#
_entry.id   AF-A0A7Y5FHK3-F1
#
_cell.length_a   1.000
_cell.length_b   1.000
_cell.length_c   1.000
_cell.angle_alpha   90.00
_cell.angle_beta   90.00
_cell.angle_gamma   90.00
#
_symmetry.space_group_name_H-M   'P 1'
#
loop_
_entity.id
_entity.type
_entity.pdbx_description
1 polymer ?
#
loop_
_entity_poly.entity_id
_entity_poly.type
_entity_poly.pdbx_seq_one_letter_code
_entity_poly.pdbx_strand_id
1 'polypeptide(L)'
;MNNPKTLLDLPPSTNEIWEGRRVKAPFWITGEAGGPYRPILEIWAEVRSDLIVALQLVRQLPPPQASLRFLWQAMIAPHAGPARRPSCLRVAEKSLADLMRQKLAGAGITVELVERSPLIDRIVAEMEKSIGGRGSRSMPALTTLRGVTPERAGALYQAAAHCYQQAPWRVVSDEIPLEITCSHFARSPVYLTVMGNAGVEFGLLLIFSRKELQRLRATADEFELAQAPMRCVTLGFADPTYLAIVDHDAIERHHWPVAGPRAFPHVFQIMPGRRPMIQPPTLAQVDLLEACLLAVPQVVTGHKTGFRAGRPFVENVPVETFHGTWQLQMSWPPRGW
;
A
#
# COMPACT_ATOMS: atom_id res chain seq x y z
N MET A 1 28.62 16.71 -36.98
CA MET A 1 28.88 15.43 -36.29
C MET A 1 27.94 14.41 -36.90
N ASN A 2 28.47 13.33 -37.47
CA ASN A 2 27.65 12.28 -38.09
C ASN A 2 26.84 11.56 -37.01
N ASN A 3 25.53 11.47 -37.17
CA ASN A 3 24.71 10.56 -36.35
C ASN A 3 25.19 9.12 -36.64
N PRO A 4 25.51 8.32 -35.61
CA PRO A 4 25.92 6.92 -35.82
C PRO A 4 24.78 6.17 -36.53
N LYS A 5 25.10 5.50 -37.65
CA LYS A 5 24.12 4.75 -38.46
C LYS A 5 23.94 3.33 -37.95
N THR A 6 24.95 2.80 -37.27
CA THR A 6 24.96 1.44 -36.70
C THR A 6 25.58 1.40 -35.31
N LEU A 7 25.32 0.33 -34.56
CA LEU A 7 25.82 0.13 -33.20
C LEU A 7 27.35 -0.05 -33.15
N LEU A 8 27.97 -0.48 -34.26
CA LEU A 8 29.43 -0.60 -34.39
C LEU A 8 30.13 0.75 -34.56
N ASP A 9 29.40 1.80 -34.97
CA ASP A 9 29.93 3.16 -35.10
C ASP A 9 30.16 3.82 -33.73
N LEU A 10 29.59 3.24 -32.66
CA LEU A 10 29.75 3.75 -31.30
C LEU A 10 31.10 3.33 -30.72
N PRO A 11 31.83 4.26 -30.07
CA PRO A 11 33.10 3.94 -29.45
C PRO A 11 32.90 2.87 -28.37
N PRO A 12 33.71 1.80 -28.36
CA PRO A 12 33.67 0.81 -27.31
C PRO A 12 34.25 1.40 -26.01
N SER A 13 33.57 1.15 -24.89
CA SER A 13 34.09 1.46 -23.57
C SER A 13 34.73 0.23 -22.94
N THR A 14 36.02 0.29 -22.67
CA THR A 14 36.75 -0.83 -22.05
C THR A 14 36.32 -1.03 -20.59
N ASN A 15 35.94 -2.26 -20.23
CA ASN A 15 35.55 -2.66 -18.87
C ASN A 15 34.36 -1.87 -18.28
N GLU A 16 33.53 -1.25 -19.13
CA GLU A 16 32.29 -0.63 -18.70
C GLU A 16 31.16 -1.66 -18.68
N ILE A 17 30.42 -1.69 -17.58
CA ILE A 17 29.28 -2.58 -17.36
C ILE A 17 28.05 -1.72 -17.17
N TRP A 18 27.03 -1.94 -17.99
CA TRP A 18 25.70 -1.36 -17.75
C TRP A 18 24.76 -2.42 -17.22
N GLU A 19 24.02 -2.07 -16.18
CA GLU A 19 23.01 -2.93 -15.59
C GLU A 19 21.62 -2.39 -15.89
N GLY A 20 20.78 -3.25 -16.48
CA GLY A 20 19.43 -2.97 -16.92
C GLY A 20 18.39 -3.67 -16.06
N ARG A 21 17.35 -2.95 -15.66
CA ARG A 21 16.20 -3.50 -14.94
C ARG A 21 14.89 -2.86 -15.37
N ARG A 22 13.83 -3.67 -15.31
CA ARG A 22 12.43 -3.25 -15.47
C ARG A 22 11.73 -3.52 -14.14
N VAL A 23 11.40 -2.48 -13.40
CA VAL A 23 10.85 -2.59 -12.04
C VAL A 23 9.63 -1.70 -11.90
N LYS A 24 8.68 -2.08 -11.06
CA LYS A 24 7.50 -1.25 -10.79
C LYS A 24 7.93 -0.01 -10.01
N ALA A 25 7.51 1.17 -10.47
CA ALA A 25 7.92 2.45 -9.89
C ALA A 25 7.50 2.57 -8.42
N PRO A 26 8.33 3.10 -7.51
CA PRO A 26 7.98 3.30 -6.12
C PRO A 26 7.16 4.59 -5.94
N PHE A 27 6.22 4.85 -6.84
CA PHE A 27 5.32 6.00 -6.81
C PHE A 27 4.15 5.79 -7.77
N TRP A 28 3.12 6.60 -7.58
CA TRP A 28 1.92 6.62 -8.39
C TRP A 28 1.95 7.76 -9.40
N ILE A 29 1.46 7.50 -10.61
CA ILE A 29 1.03 8.53 -11.54
C ILE A 29 -0.47 8.69 -11.39
N THR A 30 -0.93 9.93 -11.21
CA THR A 30 -2.34 10.29 -10.99
C THR A 30 -2.78 11.36 -11.99
N GLY A 31 -4.10 11.60 -12.11
CA GLY A 31 -4.65 12.65 -12.99
C GLY A 31 -4.95 12.25 -14.44
N GLU A 32 -4.68 10.99 -14.82
CA GLU A 32 -5.02 10.46 -16.15
C GLU A 32 -6.39 9.76 -16.18
N ALA A 33 -7.00 9.68 -17.38
CA ALA A 33 -8.34 9.11 -17.60
C ALA A 33 -8.49 7.62 -17.23
N GLY A 34 -7.40 6.92 -16.89
CA GLY A 34 -7.38 5.52 -16.49
C GLY A 34 -7.26 5.27 -14.99
N GLY A 35 -7.32 6.32 -14.16
CA GLY A 35 -7.09 6.22 -12.71
C GLY A 35 -5.60 6.12 -12.35
N PRO A 36 -5.29 6.09 -11.04
CA PRO A 36 -3.92 6.00 -10.57
C PRO A 36 -3.27 4.67 -11.02
N TYR A 37 -2.03 4.75 -11.50
CA TYR A 37 -1.26 3.56 -11.85
C TYR A 37 0.20 3.71 -11.45
N ARG A 38 0.87 2.57 -11.28
CA ARG A 38 2.32 2.52 -11.09
C ARG A 38 3.00 2.16 -12.41
N PRO A 39 3.79 3.06 -13.02
CA PRO A 39 4.52 2.74 -14.22
C PRO A 39 5.60 1.68 -13.95
N ILE A 40 6.10 1.07 -15.01
CA ILE A 40 7.36 0.35 -15.02
C ILE A 40 8.47 1.37 -15.27
N LEU A 41 9.44 1.40 -14.38
CA LEU A 41 10.75 2.01 -14.58
C LEU A 41 11.61 1.05 -15.38
N GLU A 42 12.00 1.45 -16.59
CA GLU A 42 13.07 0.79 -17.32
C GLU A 42 14.34 1.62 -17.18
N ILE A 43 15.32 1.06 -16.47
CA ILE A 43 16.53 1.75 -16.02
C ILE A 43 17.75 1.05 -16.60
N TRP A 44 18.70 1.83 -17.11
CA TRP A 44 20.07 1.41 -17.37
C TRP A 44 21.02 2.29 -16.55
N ALA A 45 21.90 1.65 -15.78
CA ALA A 45 22.88 2.34 -14.96
C ALA A 45 24.30 1.78 -15.19
N GLU A 46 25.30 2.65 -15.20
CA GLU A 46 26.70 2.27 -15.24
C GLU A 46 27.16 1.80 -13.85
N VAL A 47 27.72 0.58 -13.77
CA VAL A 47 28.05 -0.07 -12.49
C VAL A 47 29.20 0.61 -11.73
N ARG A 48 30.16 1.23 -12.42
CA ARG A 48 31.34 1.80 -11.77
C ARG A 48 31.05 3.15 -11.12
N SER A 49 30.21 3.96 -11.77
CA SER A 49 29.92 5.34 -11.38
C SER A 49 28.57 5.51 -10.70
N ASP A 50 27.77 4.45 -10.62
CA ASP A 50 26.37 4.43 -10.18
C ASP A 50 25.48 5.45 -10.94
N LEU A 51 25.90 5.87 -12.15
CA LEU A 51 25.17 6.84 -12.96
C LEU A 51 24.07 6.18 -13.79
N ILE A 52 22.88 6.75 -13.74
CA ILE A 52 21.78 6.37 -14.64
C ILE A 52 22.13 6.89 -16.04
N VAL A 53 22.37 5.97 -16.97
CA VAL A 53 22.66 6.28 -18.38
C VAL A 53 21.39 6.35 -19.22
N ALA A 54 20.30 5.70 -18.79
CA ALA A 54 18.98 5.91 -19.36
C ALA A 54 17.88 5.51 -18.37
N LEU A 55 16.75 6.23 -18.44
CA LEU A 55 15.55 5.95 -17.67
C LEU A 55 14.33 6.30 -18.51
N GLN A 56 13.35 5.40 -18.54
CA GLN A 56 12.01 5.72 -19.05
C GLN A 56 10.91 5.17 -18.15
N LEU A 57 9.76 5.86 -18.19
CA LEU A 57 8.52 5.47 -17.53
C LEU A 57 7.56 4.93 -18.58
N VAL A 58 7.17 3.67 -18.44
CA VAL A 58 6.21 3.03 -19.36
C VAL A 58 5.06 2.44 -18.57
N ARG A 59 3.83 2.59 -19.07
CA ARG A 59 2.63 2.18 -18.33
C ARG A 59 2.52 0.67 -18.13
N GLN A 60 3.02 -0.10 -19.09
CA GLN A 60 3.01 -1.57 -19.07
C GLN A 60 4.41 -2.11 -19.36
N LEU A 61 4.69 -3.33 -18.91
CA LEU A 61 5.99 -3.97 -19.15
C LEU A 61 6.26 -4.05 -20.67
N PRO A 62 7.32 -3.40 -21.17
CA PRO A 62 7.60 -3.38 -22.59
C PRO A 62 8.07 -4.76 -23.05
N PRO A 63 7.69 -5.20 -24.27
CA PRO A 63 8.20 -6.44 -24.83
C PRO A 63 9.72 -6.33 -25.05
N PRO A 64 10.48 -7.45 -25.01
CA PRO A 64 11.94 -7.41 -25.10
C PRO A 64 12.51 -6.62 -26.29
N GLN A 65 11.82 -6.60 -27.44
CA GLN A 65 12.26 -5.82 -28.61
C GLN A 65 12.16 -4.30 -28.39
N ALA A 66 11.17 -3.83 -27.63
CA ALA A 66 11.07 -2.42 -27.27
C ALA A 66 12.18 -2.03 -26.29
N SER A 67 12.46 -2.88 -25.30
CA SER A 67 13.58 -2.73 -24.37
C SER A 67 14.93 -2.67 -25.07
N LEU A 68 15.16 -3.52 -26.08
CA LEU A 68 16.38 -3.49 -26.88
C LEU A 68 16.53 -2.18 -27.67
N ARG A 69 15.43 -1.65 -28.23
CA ARG A 69 15.45 -0.34 -28.91
C ARG A 69 15.75 0.79 -27.93
N PHE A 70 15.20 0.74 -26.72
CA PHE A 70 15.50 1.72 -25.68
C PHE A 70 16.98 1.68 -25.28
N LEU A 71 17.55 0.49 -25.08
CA LEU A 71 18.99 0.33 -24.86
C LEU A 71 19.82 0.90 -26.01
N TRP A 72 19.44 0.65 -27.27
CA TRP A 72 20.15 1.23 -28.41
C TRP A 72 20.15 2.76 -28.30
N GLN A 73 18.99 3.37 -28.07
CA GLN A 73 18.87 4.83 -27.90
C GLN A 73 19.76 5.32 -26.75
N ALA A 74 19.82 4.59 -25.63
CA ALA A 74 20.70 4.89 -24.51
C ALA A 74 22.19 4.87 -24.88
N MET A 75 22.63 3.97 -25.77
CA MET A 75 24.02 3.95 -26.26
C MET A 75 24.34 5.14 -27.18
N ILE A 76 23.36 5.62 -27.96
CA ILE A 76 23.51 6.79 -28.84
C ILE A 76 23.47 8.10 -28.06
N ALA A 77 22.55 8.22 -27.11
CA ALA A 77 22.28 9.46 -26.38
C ALA A 77 22.05 9.15 -24.89
N PRO A 78 23.09 8.74 -24.15
CA PRO A 78 22.96 8.46 -22.72
C PRO A 78 22.70 9.75 -21.94
N HIS A 79 21.94 9.65 -20.87
CA HIS A 79 21.72 10.74 -19.90
C HIS A 79 23.03 11.17 -19.22
N ALA A 80 24.02 10.27 -19.14
CA ALA A 80 25.30 10.51 -18.51
C ALA A 80 26.45 10.06 -19.41
N GLY A 81 27.40 10.97 -19.67
CA GLY A 81 28.57 10.74 -20.51
C GLY A 81 28.29 10.83 -22.02
N PRO A 82 29.31 10.60 -22.86
CA PRO A 82 29.14 10.60 -24.32
C PRO A 82 28.48 9.31 -24.82
N ALA A 83 28.03 9.34 -26.08
CA ALA A 83 27.58 8.18 -26.84
C ALA A 83 28.65 7.09 -26.83
N ARG A 84 28.29 5.87 -26.41
CA ARG A 84 29.23 4.78 -26.22
C ARG A 84 28.53 3.43 -26.13
N ARG A 85 29.33 2.39 -26.30
CA ARG A 85 28.91 1.01 -26.17
C ARG A 85 29.63 0.34 -24.99
N PRO A 86 28.90 -0.15 -23.97
CA PRO A 86 29.51 -0.86 -22.84
C PRO A 86 30.11 -2.20 -23.28
N SER A 87 31.08 -2.69 -22.53
CA SER A 87 31.67 -4.02 -22.76
C SER A 87 30.78 -5.17 -22.26
N CYS A 88 29.93 -4.91 -21.26
CA CYS A 88 29.02 -5.90 -20.69
C CYS A 88 27.67 -5.28 -20.32
N LEU A 89 26.60 -6.04 -20.56
CA LEU A 89 25.25 -5.76 -20.13
C LEU A 89 24.80 -6.79 -19.10
N ARG A 90 24.22 -6.33 -18.00
CA ARG A 90 23.65 -7.17 -16.94
C ARG A 90 22.15 -6.99 -16.89
N VAL A 91 21.39 -8.07 -17.03
CA VAL A 91 19.92 -8.04 -16.95
C VAL A 91 19.40 -9.20 -16.09
N ALA A 92 18.21 -9.05 -15.51
CA ALA A 92 17.58 -10.11 -14.70
C ALA A 92 16.66 -11.05 -15.48
N GLU A 93 16.16 -10.62 -16.64
CA GLU A 93 15.19 -11.41 -17.39
C GLU A 93 15.85 -12.23 -18.50
N LYS A 94 15.68 -13.56 -18.43
CA LYS A 94 16.22 -14.49 -19.41
C LYS A 94 15.80 -14.17 -20.85
N SER A 95 14.52 -13.87 -21.07
CA SER A 95 14.00 -13.58 -22.41
C SER A 95 14.68 -12.37 -23.06
N LEU A 96 14.95 -11.34 -22.25
CA LEU A 96 15.65 -10.13 -22.67
C LEU A 96 17.14 -10.41 -22.90
N ALA A 97 17.77 -11.17 -22.01
CA ALA A 97 19.17 -11.58 -22.14
C ALA A 97 19.41 -12.36 -23.43
N ASP A 98 18.56 -13.35 -23.73
CA ASP A 98 18.70 -14.21 -24.91
C ASP A 98 18.50 -13.40 -26.20
N LEU A 99 17.52 -12.49 -26.23
CA LEU A 99 17.35 -11.56 -27.35
C LEU A 99 18.56 -10.65 -27.53
N MET A 100 19.10 -10.08 -26.45
CA MET A 100 20.28 -9.22 -26.50
C MET A 100 21.51 -9.97 -27.01
N ARG A 101 21.75 -11.19 -26.53
CA ARG A 101 22.86 -12.05 -27.02
C ARG A 101 22.76 -12.29 -28.52
N GLN A 102 21.56 -12.58 -29.00
CA GLN A 102 21.32 -12.81 -30.43
C GLN A 102 21.54 -11.54 -31.25
N LYS A 103 21.01 -10.40 -30.79
CA LYS A 103 20.99 -9.14 -31.59
C LYS A 103 22.26 -8.31 -31.47
N LEU A 104 23.04 -8.50 -30.40
CA LEU A 104 24.31 -7.81 -30.15
C LEU A 104 25.51 -8.70 -30.46
N ALA A 105 25.29 -9.89 -31.04
CA ALA A 105 26.36 -10.77 -31.50
C ALA A 105 27.30 -10.02 -32.47
N GLY A 106 28.60 -10.11 -32.23
CA GLY A 106 29.61 -9.40 -33.01
C GLY A 106 29.79 -7.92 -32.64
N ALA A 107 28.96 -7.38 -31.75
CA ALA A 107 29.13 -6.02 -31.23
C ALA A 107 30.09 -5.94 -30.04
N GLY A 108 30.88 -6.97 -29.72
CA GLY A 108 31.81 -6.91 -28.58
C GLY A 108 31.15 -6.57 -27.23
N ILE A 109 29.86 -6.86 -27.09
CA ILE A 109 29.08 -6.70 -25.85
C ILE A 109 28.77 -8.09 -25.31
N THR A 110 29.24 -8.38 -24.11
CA THR A 110 28.82 -9.58 -23.36
C THR A 110 27.48 -9.32 -22.67
N VAL A 111 26.62 -10.33 -22.56
CA VAL A 111 25.33 -10.21 -21.85
C VAL A 111 25.25 -11.26 -20.74
N GLU A 112 25.24 -10.78 -19.51
CA GLU A 112 25.16 -11.55 -18.27
C GLU A 112 23.74 -11.54 -17.71
N LEU A 113 23.26 -12.73 -17.32
CA LEU A 113 22.02 -12.86 -16.55
C LEU A 113 22.38 -12.75 -15.06
N VAL A 114 21.77 -11.81 -14.36
CA VAL A 114 22.02 -11.53 -12.94
C VAL A 114 20.71 -11.49 -12.17
N GLU A 115 20.59 -12.30 -11.13
CA GLU A 115 19.34 -12.39 -10.36
C GLU A 115 19.06 -11.12 -9.54
N ARG A 116 20.10 -10.52 -8.96
CA ARG A 116 19.99 -9.37 -8.05
C ARG A 116 20.71 -8.16 -8.61
N SER A 117 20.19 -6.98 -8.27
CA SER A 117 20.75 -5.69 -8.68
C SER A 117 20.91 -4.74 -7.50
N PRO A 118 21.93 -4.91 -6.65
CA PRO A 118 22.13 -3.99 -5.54
C PRO A 118 22.23 -2.52 -5.98
N LEU A 119 22.72 -2.27 -7.20
CA LEU A 119 22.76 -0.94 -7.80
C LEU A 119 21.35 -0.37 -8.07
N ILE A 120 20.53 -1.09 -8.84
CA ILE A 120 19.19 -0.60 -9.16
C ILE A 120 18.32 -0.56 -7.91
N ASP A 121 18.47 -1.52 -6.99
CA ASP A 121 17.76 -1.54 -5.70
C ASP A 121 18.04 -0.25 -4.91
N ARG A 122 19.31 0.22 -4.87
CA ARG A 122 19.67 1.51 -4.27
C ARG A 122 19.02 2.70 -5.00
N ILE A 123 19.08 2.73 -6.33
CA ILE A 123 18.50 3.80 -7.15
C ILE A 123 16.99 3.93 -6.88
N VAL A 124 16.27 2.81 -6.87
CA VAL A 124 14.82 2.78 -6.63
C VAL A 124 14.50 3.24 -5.20
N ALA A 125 15.27 2.79 -4.21
CA ALA A 125 15.10 3.23 -2.82
C ALA A 125 15.33 4.75 -2.65
N GLU A 126 16.31 5.33 -3.34
CA GLU A 126 16.55 6.78 -3.31
C GLU A 126 15.46 7.57 -4.05
N MET A 127 14.91 7.02 -5.14
CA MET A 127 13.73 7.60 -5.81
C MET A 127 12.52 7.63 -4.88
N GLU A 128 12.25 6.53 -4.17
CA GLU A 128 11.17 6.44 -3.19
C GLU A 128 11.30 7.53 -2.10
N LYS A 129 12.49 7.68 -1.51
CA LYS A 129 12.77 8.72 -0.52
C LYS A 129 12.57 10.14 -1.07
N SER A 130 13.05 10.39 -2.29
CA SER A 130 13.02 11.72 -2.91
C SER A 130 11.60 12.16 -3.30
N ILE A 131 10.74 11.22 -3.68
CA ILE A 131 9.34 11.48 -4.05
C ILE A 131 8.47 11.53 -2.79
N GLY A 132 8.70 10.63 -1.83
CA GLY A 132 8.01 10.62 -0.54
C GLY A 132 8.25 11.86 0.33
N GLY A 133 9.33 12.61 0.07
CA GLY A 133 9.69 13.81 0.83
C GLY A 133 8.86 15.08 0.56
N ARG A 134 8.00 15.11 -0.47
CA ARG A 134 7.19 16.29 -0.82
C ARG A 134 5.69 16.01 -0.65
N GLY A 135 5.24 15.97 0.61
CA GLY A 135 3.81 16.07 0.94
C GLY A 135 2.98 14.78 0.90
N SER A 136 3.56 13.63 0.52
CA SER A 136 2.90 12.34 0.70
C SER A 136 3.06 11.87 2.14
N ARG A 137 2.03 12.02 2.97
CA ARG A 137 1.97 11.29 4.26
C ARG A 137 1.83 9.81 3.92
N SER A 138 2.95 9.11 3.73
CA SER A 138 2.92 7.67 3.55
C SER A 138 2.24 7.05 4.77
N MET A 139 1.12 6.37 4.53
CA MET A 139 0.47 5.61 5.60
C MET A 139 1.46 4.57 6.14
N PRO A 140 1.40 4.25 7.45
CA PRO A 140 2.18 3.15 8.00
C PRO A 140 1.91 1.85 7.25
N ALA A 141 2.96 1.15 6.88
CA ALA A 141 2.85 -0.13 6.20
C ALA A 141 2.51 -1.26 7.18
N LEU A 142 1.34 -1.86 7.04
CA LEU A 142 0.88 -2.99 7.86
C LEU A 142 1.83 -4.19 7.74
N THR A 143 2.31 -4.47 6.53
CA THR A 143 3.16 -5.65 6.25
C THR A 143 4.58 -5.53 6.81
N THR A 144 5.00 -4.32 7.18
CA THR A 144 6.30 -4.07 7.82
C THR A 144 6.21 -4.10 9.35
N LEU A 145 5.01 -4.17 9.91
CA LEU A 145 4.80 -4.24 11.35
C LEU A 145 5.38 -5.55 11.88
N ARG A 146 6.30 -5.46 12.85
CA ARG A 146 6.95 -6.62 13.45
C ARG A 146 5.90 -7.59 13.99
N GLY A 147 5.93 -8.84 13.53
CA GLY A 147 5.02 -9.92 13.96
C GLY A 147 3.73 -10.04 13.12
N VAL A 148 3.56 -9.21 12.10
CA VAL A 148 2.58 -9.45 11.04
C VAL A 148 3.19 -10.41 10.02
N THR A 149 2.58 -11.58 9.85
CA THR A 149 2.91 -12.52 8.78
C THR A 149 1.97 -12.31 7.59
N PRO A 150 2.30 -12.83 6.38
CA PRO A 150 1.41 -12.75 5.23
C PRO A 150 0.02 -13.35 5.48
N GLU A 151 -0.06 -14.43 6.25
CA GLU A 151 -1.33 -15.11 6.58
C GLU A 151 -2.20 -14.24 7.48
N ARG A 152 -1.59 -13.60 8.48
CA ARG A 152 -2.29 -12.69 9.40
C ARG A 152 -2.77 -11.42 8.69
N ALA A 153 -1.92 -10.84 7.85
CA ALA A 153 -2.35 -9.73 6.99
C ALA A 153 -3.50 -10.17 6.08
N GLY A 154 -3.37 -11.32 5.42
CA GLY A 154 -4.40 -11.88 4.54
C GLY A 154 -5.76 -12.06 5.22
N ALA A 155 -5.77 -12.53 6.47
CA ALA A 155 -7.00 -12.66 7.27
C ALA A 155 -7.69 -11.29 7.49
N LEU A 156 -6.91 -10.25 7.83
CA LEU A 156 -7.43 -8.88 7.94
C LEU A 156 -7.98 -8.37 6.60
N TYR A 157 -7.26 -8.55 5.49
CA TYR A 157 -7.72 -8.13 4.16
C TYR A 157 -9.01 -8.86 3.76
N GLN A 158 -9.12 -10.15 4.06
CA GLN A 158 -10.32 -10.95 3.82
C GLN A 158 -11.51 -10.45 4.64
N ALA A 159 -11.33 -10.21 5.93
CA ALA A 159 -12.37 -9.63 6.78
C ALA A 159 -12.76 -8.22 6.32
N ALA A 160 -11.80 -7.40 5.90
CA ALA A 160 -12.04 -6.05 5.40
C ALA A 160 -12.84 -6.04 4.10
N ALA A 161 -12.47 -6.89 3.14
CA ALA A 161 -13.21 -7.03 1.87
C ALA A 161 -14.64 -7.53 2.11
N HIS A 162 -14.82 -8.51 3.00
CA HIS A 162 -16.15 -9.00 3.38
C HIS A 162 -17.00 -7.89 4.02
N CYS A 163 -16.46 -7.19 5.02
CA CYS A 163 -17.14 -6.09 5.69
C CYS A 163 -17.55 -4.99 4.70
N TYR A 164 -16.65 -4.64 3.77
CA TYR A 164 -16.95 -3.65 2.74
C TYR A 164 -18.14 -4.04 1.85
N GLN A 165 -18.19 -5.31 1.44
CA GLN A 165 -19.29 -5.83 0.63
C GLN A 165 -20.63 -5.83 1.37
N GLN A 166 -20.61 -6.10 2.68
CA GLN A 166 -21.81 -6.05 3.52
C GLN A 166 -22.29 -4.60 3.79
N ALA A 167 -21.40 -3.62 3.65
CA ALA A 167 -21.69 -2.19 3.74
C ALA A 167 -22.49 -1.79 5.01
N PRO A 168 -22.01 -2.11 6.22
CA PRO A 168 -22.76 -1.90 7.48
C PRO A 168 -23.15 -0.43 7.72
N TRP A 169 -22.37 0.52 7.21
CA TRP A 169 -22.63 1.97 7.24
C TRP A 169 -23.94 2.40 6.55
N ARG A 170 -24.57 1.54 5.74
CA ARG A 170 -25.91 1.79 5.18
C ARG A 170 -27.04 1.60 6.18
N VAL A 171 -26.73 1.03 7.35
CA VAL A 171 -27.71 0.69 8.39
C VAL A 171 -27.42 1.43 9.69
N VAL A 172 -26.16 1.48 10.09
CA VAL A 172 -25.72 2.09 11.36
C VAL A 172 -25.24 3.52 11.09
N SER A 173 -25.69 4.48 11.91
CA SER A 173 -25.13 5.84 11.91
C SER A 173 -23.81 5.89 12.68
N ASP A 174 -22.97 6.86 12.35
CA ASP A 174 -21.71 7.14 13.04
C ASP A 174 -21.90 7.93 14.36
N GLU A 175 -23.12 8.35 14.69
CA GLU A 175 -23.43 9.12 15.91
C GLU A 175 -23.37 8.27 17.20
N ILE A 176 -23.76 6.99 17.12
CA ILE A 176 -23.86 6.09 18.27
C ILE A 176 -22.95 4.88 18.02
N PRO A 177 -21.81 4.79 18.74
CA PRO A 177 -20.88 3.69 18.56
C PRO A 177 -21.40 2.40 19.19
N LEU A 178 -20.82 1.29 18.78
CA LEU A 178 -20.95 -0.01 19.44
C LEU A 178 -19.99 -0.07 20.63
N GLU A 179 -20.43 -0.62 21.76
CA GLU A 179 -19.55 -0.98 22.87
C GLU A 179 -19.18 -2.47 22.76
N ILE A 180 -17.88 -2.74 22.75
CA ILE A 180 -17.32 -4.08 22.54
C ILE A 180 -16.54 -4.48 23.79
N THR A 181 -16.86 -5.65 24.33
CA THR A 181 -16.06 -6.32 25.34
C THR A 181 -15.45 -7.60 24.77
N CYS A 182 -14.14 -7.74 24.91
CA CYS A 182 -13.37 -8.88 24.37
C CYS A 182 -12.32 -9.32 25.38
N SER A 183 -12.39 -10.58 25.84
CA SER A 183 -11.43 -11.15 26.82
C SER A 183 -10.01 -11.26 26.26
N HIS A 184 -9.86 -11.36 24.94
CA HIS A 184 -8.57 -11.42 24.26
C HIS A 184 -7.89 -10.05 24.13
N PHE A 185 -8.56 -8.96 24.51
CA PHE A 185 -8.02 -7.61 24.40
C PHE A 185 -8.07 -6.87 25.75
N ALA A 186 -6.90 -6.64 26.35
CA ALA A 186 -6.79 -6.14 27.73
C ALA A 186 -7.43 -4.76 27.97
N ARG A 187 -7.63 -3.93 26.95
CA ARG A 187 -8.14 -2.55 27.08
C ARG A 187 -9.62 -2.47 26.70
N SER A 188 -10.42 -3.32 27.32
CA SER A 188 -11.88 -3.42 27.17
C SER A 188 -12.60 -2.59 28.25
N PRO A 189 -13.76 -1.95 27.97
CA PRO A 189 -14.49 -1.95 26.69
C PRO A 189 -13.85 -1.04 25.65
N VAL A 190 -14.05 -1.40 24.37
CA VAL A 190 -13.67 -0.62 23.19
C VAL A 190 -14.93 -0.07 22.55
N TYR A 191 -14.88 1.19 22.10
CA TYR A 191 -16.00 1.83 21.42
C TYR A 191 -15.71 1.91 19.93
N LEU A 192 -16.58 1.29 19.12
CA LEU A 192 -16.42 1.18 17.68
C LEU A 192 -17.43 2.06 16.96
N THR A 193 -16.95 2.98 16.13
CA THR A 193 -17.79 3.75 15.21
C THR A 193 -17.68 3.16 13.81
N VAL A 194 -18.82 2.91 13.18
CA VAL A 194 -18.89 2.48 11.77
C VAL A 194 -18.93 3.74 10.92
N MET A 195 -17.84 4.00 10.18
CA MET A 195 -17.71 5.18 9.33
C MET A 195 -18.34 4.92 7.96
N GLY A 196 -18.95 5.96 7.38
CA GLY A 196 -19.46 5.93 6.00
C GLY A 196 -20.91 6.36 5.83
N ASN A 197 -21.60 6.73 6.91
CA ASN A 197 -23.00 7.16 6.82
C ASN A 197 -23.16 8.42 5.94
N ALA A 198 -22.24 9.37 6.06
CA ALA A 198 -22.18 10.58 5.22
C ALA A 198 -21.59 10.35 3.81
N GLY A 199 -21.13 9.14 3.48
CA GLY A 199 -20.62 8.79 2.15
C GLY A 199 -19.23 9.31 1.77
N VAL A 200 -18.49 9.90 2.72
CA VAL A 200 -17.15 10.47 2.49
C VAL A 200 -16.05 9.47 2.80
N GLU A 201 -15.98 8.98 4.03
CA GLU A 201 -14.97 8.01 4.49
C GLU A 201 -15.65 6.73 4.99
N PHE A 202 -15.17 5.57 4.55
CA PHE A 202 -15.71 4.27 4.95
C PHE A 202 -14.70 3.52 5.81
N GLY A 203 -15.17 2.80 6.83
CA GLY A 203 -14.28 2.01 7.67
C GLY A 203 -14.77 1.82 9.10
N LEU A 204 -13.83 1.49 9.98
CA LEU A 204 -14.04 1.33 11.41
C LEU A 204 -13.08 2.23 12.20
N LEU A 205 -13.60 2.89 13.23
CA LEU A 205 -12.83 3.69 14.18
C LEU A 205 -12.99 3.10 15.58
N LEU A 206 -11.88 2.69 16.19
CA LEU A 206 -11.83 2.16 17.56
C LEU A 206 -11.30 3.22 18.52
N ILE A 207 -12.07 3.48 19.59
CA ILE A 207 -11.74 4.39 20.68
C ILE A 207 -11.64 3.57 21.97
N PHE A 208 -10.56 3.77 22.73
CA PHE A 208 -10.22 2.94 23.90
C PHE A 208 -10.55 3.61 25.24
N SER A 209 -11.27 4.73 25.21
CA SER A 209 -11.64 5.49 26.40
C SER A 209 -13.02 6.12 26.25
N ARG A 210 -13.88 5.84 27.23
CA ARG A 210 -15.21 6.47 27.31
C ARG A 210 -15.10 8.00 27.38
N LYS A 211 -14.09 8.49 28.09
CA LYS A 211 -13.84 9.92 28.26
C LYS A 211 -13.45 10.58 26.94
N GLU A 212 -12.66 9.90 26.11
CA GLU A 212 -12.30 10.40 24.76
C GLU A 212 -13.52 10.39 23.85
N LEU A 213 -14.33 9.33 23.90
CA LEU A 213 -15.58 9.25 23.14
C LEU A 213 -16.60 10.34 23.52
N GLN A 214 -16.77 10.61 24.81
CA GLN A 214 -17.67 11.68 25.28
C GLN A 214 -17.19 13.06 24.83
N ARG A 215 -15.87 13.30 24.78
CA ARG A 215 -15.31 14.54 24.23
C ARG A 215 -15.58 14.68 22.74
N LEU A 216 -15.36 13.60 21.97
CA LEU A 216 -15.66 13.56 20.53
C LEU A 216 -17.09 14.04 20.25
N ARG A 217 -18.07 13.60 21.06
CA ARG A 217 -19.48 14.02 20.91
C ARG A 217 -19.76 15.45 21.34
N ALA A 218 -19.08 15.91 22.40
CA ALA A 218 -19.33 17.23 22.96
C ALA A 218 -18.75 18.36 22.08
N THR A 219 -17.78 18.03 21.21
CA THR A 219 -17.14 18.99 20.31
C THR A 219 -17.95 19.12 19.02
N ALA A 220 -18.64 20.26 18.84
CA ALA A 220 -19.41 20.58 17.64
C ALA A 220 -18.55 21.17 16.49
N ASP A 221 -17.29 21.51 16.77
CA ASP A 221 -16.38 22.17 15.85
C ASP A 221 -15.37 21.15 15.26
N GLU A 222 -15.37 20.98 13.94
CA GLU A 222 -14.48 20.05 13.22
C GLU A 222 -12.99 20.37 13.38
N PHE A 223 -12.63 21.66 13.53
CA PHE A 223 -11.25 22.09 13.73
C PHE A 223 -10.78 21.79 15.15
N GLU A 224 -11.65 21.97 16.16
CA GLU A 224 -11.35 21.51 17.53
C GLU A 224 -11.28 19.98 17.60
N LEU A 225 -12.12 19.27 16.83
CA LEU A 225 -12.11 17.81 16.73
C LEU A 225 -10.78 17.29 16.17
N ALA A 226 -10.27 17.93 15.11
CA ALA A 226 -8.99 17.60 14.50
C ALA A 226 -7.79 17.85 15.43
N GLN A 227 -7.96 18.71 16.45
CA GLN A 227 -6.96 18.97 17.49
C GLN A 227 -7.24 18.24 18.80
N ALA A 228 -8.36 17.54 18.91
CA ALA A 228 -8.72 16.82 20.12
C ALA A 228 -7.70 15.70 20.37
N PRO A 229 -7.08 15.64 21.56
CA PRO A 229 -6.15 14.58 21.90
C PRO A 229 -6.95 13.28 22.09
N MET A 230 -7.14 12.54 21.01
CA MET A 230 -7.77 11.22 21.03
C MET A 230 -6.80 10.17 20.54
N ARG A 231 -6.70 9.08 21.31
CA ARG A 231 -6.09 7.86 20.81
C ARG A 231 -7.14 6.99 20.15
N CYS A 232 -7.06 6.87 18.84
CA CYS A 232 -7.91 5.97 18.08
C CYS A 232 -7.11 5.09 17.13
N VAL A 233 -7.70 3.96 16.76
CA VAL A 233 -7.20 3.08 15.69
C VAL A 233 -8.24 3.07 14.59
N THR A 234 -7.80 3.30 13.37
CA THR A 234 -8.66 3.38 12.20
C THR A 234 -8.28 2.29 11.22
N LEU A 235 -9.29 1.59 10.70
CA LEU A 235 -9.21 0.91 9.42
C LEU A 235 -10.11 1.66 8.46
N GLY A 236 -9.51 2.31 7.47
CA GLY A 236 -10.22 3.05 6.43
C GLY A 236 -10.12 2.34 5.08
N PHE A 237 -11.02 2.69 4.17
CA PHE A 237 -10.98 2.26 2.77
C PHE A 237 -10.64 3.42 1.85
N ALA A 238 -9.65 3.24 0.99
CA ALA A 238 -9.19 4.28 0.08
C ALA A 238 -8.83 3.72 -1.31
N ASP A 239 -8.45 4.62 -2.22
CA ASP A 239 -7.78 4.25 -3.46
C ASP A 239 -6.31 3.84 -3.17
N PRO A 240 -5.64 3.14 -4.11
CA PRO A 240 -4.35 2.52 -3.83
C PRO A 240 -3.21 3.54 -3.63
N THR A 241 -3.39 4.81 -3.98
CA THR A 241 -2.38 5.85 -3.75
C THR A 241 -2.23 6.22 -2.27
N TYR A 242 -3.22 5.88 -1.45
CA TYR A 242 -3.20 6.12 -0.01
C TYR A 242 -2.42 5.04 0.77
N LEU A 243 -2.10 3.92 0.13
CA LEU A 243 -1.38 2.81 0.78
C LEU A 243 0.14 3.01 0.70
N ALA A 244 0.84 2.45 1.68
CA ALA A 244 2.27 2.22 1.53
C ALA A 244 2.52 1.30 0.33
N ILE A 245 3.53 1.64 -0.49
CA ILE A 245 3.88 0.88 -1.69
C ILE A 245 4.15 -0.60 -1.39
N VAL A 246 4.83 -0.87 -0.28
CA VAL A 246 5.13 -2.23 0.17
C VAL A 246 3.88 -3.05 0.49
N ASP A 247 2.83 -2.42 1.03
CA ASP A 247 1.54 -3.08 1.27
C ASP A 247 0.82 -3.35 -0.06
N HIS A 248 0.85 -2.39 -0.99
CA HIS A 248 0.29 -2.60 -2.33
C HIS A 248 0.98 -3.76 -3.06
N ASP A 249 2.31 -3.85 -3.01
CA ASP A 249 3.07 -4.95 -3.59
C ASP A 249 2.75 -6.29 -2.90
N ALA A 250 2.50 -6.29 -1.60
CA ALA A 250 2.11 -7.49 -0.87
C ALA A 250 0.70 -7.96 -1.24
N ILE A 251 -0.26 -7.06 -1.40
CA ILE A 251 -1.62 -7.37 -1.88
C ILE A 251 -1.54 -8.09 -3.24
N GLU A 252 -0.77 -7.54 -4.18
CA GLU A 252 -0.62 -8.16 -5.50
C GLU A 252 0.09 -9.52 -5.44
N ARG A 253 1.17 -9.61 -4.65
CA ARG A 253 1.98 -10.83 -4.52
C ARG A 253 1.21 -11.98 -3.88
N HIS A 254 0.42 -11.68 -2.85
CA HIS A 254 -0.31 -12.68 -2.07
C HIS A 254 -1.78 -12.84 -2.52
N HIS A 255 -2.21 -12.08 -3.52
CA HIS A 255 -3.57 -12.08 -4.03
C HIS A 255 -4.64 -11.85 -2.96
N TRP A 256 -4.35 -10.96 -2.00
CA TRP A 256 -5.32 -10.62 -0.96
C TRP A 256 -6.52 -9.89 -1.56
N PRO A 257 -7.75 -10.18 -1.10
CA PRO A 257 -8.94 -9.60 -1.68
C PRO A 257 -9.06 -8.11 -1.36
N VAL A 258 -9.45 -7.33 -2.36
CA VAL A 258 -9.82 -5.91 -2.24
C VAL A 258 -11.18 -5.74 -2.90
N ALA A 259 -12.15 -5.16 -2.19
CA ALA A 259 -13.55 -5.15 -2.63
C ALA A 259 -13.86 -4.23 -3.82
N GLY A 260 -12.89 -3.42 -4.27
CA GLY A 260 -13.05 -2.49 -5.38
C GLY A 260 -11.91 -1.47 -5.48
N PRO A 261 -11.91 -0.62 -6.51
CA PRO A 261 -10.81 0.31 -6.81
C PRO A 261 -10.59 1.42 -5.78
N ARG A 262 -11.57 1.65 -4.88
CA ARG A 262 -11.48 2.58 -3.74
C ARG A 262 -11.72 1.89 -2.40
N ALA A 263 -11.49 0.59 -2.35
CA ALA A 263 -11.76 -0.25 -1.19
C ALA A 263 -10.48 -0.90 -0.63
N PHE A 264 -9.33 -0.28 -0.84
CA PHE A 264 -8.08 -0.76 -0.25
C PHE A 264 -8.06 -0.44 1.24
N PRO A 265 -8.02 -1.45 2.13
CA PRO A 265 -7.96 -1.20 3.56
C PRO A 265 -6.58 -0.68 3.94
N HIS A 266 -6.54 0.34 4.78
CA HIS A 266 -5.32 0.85 5.38
C HIS A 266 -5.55 1.03 6.88
N VAL A 267 -4.52 0.71 7.67
CA VAL A 267 -4.63 0.69 9.14
C VAL A 267 -3.59 1.59 9.77
N PHE A 268 -4.04 2.42 10.70
CA PHE A 268 -3.18 3.31 11.45
C PHE A 268 -3.76 3.64 12.81
N GLN A 269 -2.89 4.09 13.69
CA GLN A 269 -3.26 4.67 14.97
C GLN A 269 -2.98 6.17 14.95
N ILE A 270 -3.92 6.96 15.47
CA ILE A 270 -3.69 8.36 15.77
C ILE A 270 -3.28 8.47 17.23
N MET A 271 -2.14 9.13 17.47
CA MET A 271 -1.67 9.47 18.80
C MET A 271 -2.04 10.92 19.15
N PRO A 272 -2.58 11.16 20.36
CA PRO A 272 -2.96 12.49 20.80
C PRO A 272 -1.75 13.41 20.97
N GLY A 273 -1.91 14.70 20.66
CA GLY A 273 -0.90 15.73 20.87
C GLY A 273 -1.27 17.04 20.18
N ARG A 274 -0.48 18.11 20.38
CA ARG A 274 -0.67 19.40 19.68
C ARG A 274 -0.66 19.26 18.15
N ARG A 275 0.03 18.24 17.65
CA ARG A 275 -0.04 17.77 16.27
C ARG A 275 -0.29 16.26 16.34
N PRO A 276 -1.49 15.78 16.03
CA PRO A 276 -1.77 14.35 16.02
C PRO A 276 -0.77 13.61 15.14
N MET A 277 -0.24 12.50 15.65
CA MET A 277 0.74 11.70 14.93
C MET A 277 0.11 10.41 14.43
N ILE A 278 0.28 10.14 13.14
CA ILE A 278 -0.06 8.84 12.55
C ILE A 278 1.08 7.87 12.87
N GLN A 279 0.73 6.71 13.43
CA GLN A 279 1.66 5.65 13.78
C GLN A 279 1.12 4.28 13.32
N PRO A 280 1.99 3.28 13.12
CA PRO A 280 1.53 1.91 12.97
C PRO A 280 0.66 1.46 14.16
N PRO A 281 -0.38 0.64 13.93
CA PRO A 281 -1.12 0.00 15.02
C PRO A 281 -0.22 -1.02 15.76
N THR A 282 -0.63 -1.43 16.96
CA THR A 282 -0.05 -2.60 17.62
C THR A 282 -0.64 -3.89 17.05
N LEU A 283 0.07 -5.02 17.22
CA LEU A 283 -0.41 -6.34 16.81
C LEU A 283 -1.79 -6.69 17.40
N ALA A 284 -1.98 -6.44 18.70
CA ALA A 284 -3.28 -6.68 19.35
C ALA A 284 -4.40 -5.80 18.78
N GLN A 285 -4.08 -4.60 18.29
CA GLN A 285 -5.06 -3.73 17.63
C GLN A 285 -5.42 -4.23 16.22
N VAL A 286 -4.46 -4.81 15.50
CA VAL A 286 -4.71 -5.47 14.22
C VAL A 286 -5.66 -6.66 14.41
N ASP A 287 -5.44 -7.50 15.43
CA ASP A 287 -6.29 -8.67 15.70
C ASP A 287 -7.70 -8.24 16.13
N LEU A 288 -7.79 -7.21 16.97
CA LEU A 288 -9.08 -6.66 17.36
C LEU A 288 -9.83 -6.10 16.15
N LEU A 289 -9.15 -5.40 15.23
CA LEU A 289 -9.76 -4.90 14.00
C LEU A 289 -10.28 -6.04 13.12
N GLU A 290 -9.52 -7.12 12.94
CA GLU A 290 -9.96 -8.31 12.23
C GLU A 290 -11.26 -8.86 12.84
N ALA A 291 -11.26 -9.08 14.16
CA ALA A 291 -12.44 -9.58 14.87
C ALA A 291 -13.65 -8.63 14.73
N CYS A 292 -13.42 -7.32 14.79
CA CYS A 292 -14.47 -6.32 14.59
C CYS A 292 -15.03 -6.32 13.16
N LEU A 293 -14.17 -6.46 12.15
CA LEU A 293 -14.57 -6.54 10.75
C LEU A 293 -15.45 -7.78 10.46
N LEU A 294 -15.22 -8.88 11.19
CA LEU A 294 -16.03 -10.09 11.10
C LEU A 294 -17.34 -9.98 11.88
N ALA A 295 -17.32 -9.31 13.04
CA ALA A 295 -18.48 -9.24 13.94
C ALA A 295 -19.50 -8.17 13.52
N VAL A 296 -19.04 -7.00 13.08
CA VAL A 296 -19.91 -5.86 12.74
C VAL A 296 -20.96 -6.24 11.69
N PRO A 297 -20.62 -6.86 10.54
CA PRO A 297 -21.63 -7.26 9.56
C PRO A 297 -22.70 -8.21 10.10
N GLN A 298 -22.34 -9.13 11.01
CA GLN A 298 -23.28 -10.07 11.62
C GLN A 298 -24.29 -9.33 12.49
N VAL A 299 -23.82 -8.48 13.40
CA VAL A 299 -24.66 -7.70 14.31
C VAL A 299 -25.56 -6.73 13.54
N VAL A 300 -25.01 -6.05 12.54
CA VAL A 300 -25.77 -5.09 11.72
C VAL A 300 -26.87 -5.79 10.93
N THR A 301 -26.61 -7.00 10.44
CA THR A 301 -27.62 -7.79 9.73
C THR A 301 -28.69 -8.30 10.68
N GLY A 302 -28.30 -8.85 11.85
CA GLY A 302 -29.22 -9.38 12.85
C GLY A 302 -30.11 -8.31 13.49
N HIS A 303 -29.59 -7.10 13.70
CA HIS A 303 -30.30 -5.99 14.37
C HIS A 303 -30.69 -4.85 13.44
N LYS A 304 -30.78 -5.08 12.13
CA LYS A 304 -31.06 -4.03 11.13
C LYS A 304 -32.28 -3.16 11.45
N THR A 305 -33.38 -3.77 11.88
CA THR A 305 -34.59 -3.04 12.32
C THR A 305 -34.41 -2.39 13.67
N GLY A 306 -33.59 -2.99 14.55
CA GLY A 306 -33.25 -2.45 15.87
C GLY A 306 -32.50 -1.13 15.78
N PHE A 307 -31.46 -1.06 14.94
CA PHE A 307 -30.72 0.18 14.68
C PHE A 307 -31.63 1.32 14.20
N ARG A 308 -32.52 1.05 13.23
CA ARG A 308 -33.45 2.05 12.70
C ARG A 308 -34.49 2.51 13.71
N ALA A 309 -34.91 1.63 14.61
CA ALA A 309 -35.91 1.91 15.63
C ALA A 309 -35.32 2.35 16.98
N GLY A 310 -34.00 2.49 17.09
CA GLY A 310 -33.34 2.83 18.36
C GLY A 310 -33.47 1.75 19.44
N ARG A 311 -33.66 0.48 19.08
CA ARG A 311 -33.83 -0.61 20.05
C ARG A 311 -32.47 -1.11 20.55
N PRO A 312 -32.24 -1.13 21.88
CA PRO A 312 -30.99 -1.58 22.43
C PRO A 312 -30.81 -3.10 22.30
N PHE A 313 -29.56 -3.56 22.20
CA PHE A 313 -29.22 -4.97 22.29
C PHE A 313 -27.89 -5.19 23.03
N VAL A 314 -27.72 -6.42 23.51
CA VAL A 314 -26.45 -6.97 23.98
C VAL A 314 -26.38 -8.40 23.44
N GLU A 315 -25.31 -8.74 22.73
CA GLU A 315 -25.15 -10.04 22.08
C GLU A 315 -23.69 -10.50 22.16
N ASN A 316 -23.48 -11.82 22.30
CA ASN A 316 -22.16 -12.41 22.16
C ASN A 316 -22.00 -12.92 20.73
N VAL A 317 -20.99 -12.43 20.03
CA VAL A 317 -20.77 -12.66 18.61
C VAL A 317 -19.52 -13.53 18.44
N PRO A 318 -19.68 -14.82 18.08
CA PRO A 318 -18.54 -15.65 17.68
C PRO A 318 -17.97 -15.20 16.34
N VAL A 319 -16.66 -15.09 16.24
CA VAL A 319 -15.95 -14.83 14.97
C VAL A 319 -14.73 -15.72 14.83
N GLU A 320 -14.53 -16.29 13.65
CA GLU A 320 -13.35 -17.08 13.31
C GLU A 320 -12.22 -16.15 12.83
N THR A 321 -11.26 -15.89 13.70
CA THR A 321 -10.09 -15.02 13.41
C THR A 321 -8.87 -15.85 13.02
N PHE A 322 -7.79 -15.18 12.60
CA PHE A 322 -6.48 -15.79 12.44
C PHE A 322 -6.00 -16.54 13.69
N HIS A 323 -6.38 -16.07 14.89
CA HIS A 323 -6.03 -16.68 16.17
C HIS A 323 -7.05 -17.72 16.67
N GLY A 324 -8.00 -18.12 15.81
CA GLY A 324 -9.10 -19.01 16.14
C GLY A 324 -10.36 -18.25 16.56
N THR A 325 -11.33 -18.97 17.15
CA THR A 325 -12.61 -18.40 17.53
C THR A 325 -12.48 -17.37 18.65
N TRP A 326 -12.90 -16.14 18.40
CA TRP A 326 -13.06 -15.10 19.41
C TRP A 326 -14.54 -14.88 19.73
N GLN A 327 -14.82 -14.48 20.97
CA GLN A 327 -16.16 -14.10 21.42
C GLN A 327 -16.16 -12.61 21.74
N LEU A 328 -16.92 -11.82 20.99
CA LEU A 328 -17.08 -10.39 21.22
C LEU A 328 -18.46 -10.15 21.82
N GLN A 329 -18.54 -9.64 23.04
CA GLN A 329 -19.79 -9.11 23.56
C GLN A 329 -19.98 -7.71 22.99
N MET A 330 -20.98 -7.52 22.14
CA MET A 330 -21.31 -6.25 21.51
C MET A 330 -22.62 -5.72 22.06
N SER A 331 -22.68 -4.42 22.31
CA SER A 331 -23.91 -3.74 22.72
C SER A 331 -24.09 -2.41 22.02
N TRP A 332 -25.35 -2.05 21.82
CA TRP A 332 -25.75 -0.78 21.24
C TRP A 332 -27.06 -0.32 21.90
N PRO A 333 -27.18 0.96 22.30
CA PRO A 333 -26.08 1.89 22.47
C PRO A 333 -25.15 1.43 23.62
N PRO A 334 -23.98 2.08 23.82
CA PRO A 334 -23.09 1.80 24.95
C PRO A 334 -23.80 1.93 26.31
N ARG A 335 -23.26 1.30 27.36
CA ARG A 335 -23.92 1.32 28.68
C ARG A 335 -23.92 2.72 29.29
N GLY A 336 -25.10 3.30 29.50
CA GLY A 336 -25.28 4.66 30.02
C GLY A 336 -24.97 5.76 28.99
N TRP A 337 -25.30 5.48 27.73
CA TRP A 337 -25.12 6.38 26.59
C TRP A 337 -26.17 7.50 26.50
#